data_AF-A0AAW1T1U1-F1
#
_entry.id   AF-A0AAW1T1U1-F1
#
_cell.length_a   1.000
_cell.length_b   1.000
_cell.length_c   1.000
_cell.angle_alpha   90.00
_cell.angle_beta   90.00
_cell.angle_gamma   90.00
#
_symmetry.space_group_name_H-M   'P 1'
#
loop_
_entity.id
_entity.type
_entity.pdbx_description
1 polymer ?
#
loop_
_entity_poly.entity_id
_entity_poly.type
_entity_poly.pdbx_seq_one_letter_code
_entity_poly.pdbx_strand_id
1 'polypeptide(L)'
;MRYVNGHIEFLDKAGIKDNSVDIIISNCVVNLSPDKQRVLSEAYRVLAPGGEMYFSDVYSDRRMPKEAQEHEVLWGECISGALYTGDFKAICRQVGFADPRQMSINEITIQDPDLKQVTGNARFFSITYRLFKLPGLLEPACEDYGQYAIYKGTISGQQHAYELDDGHTFVTGKPALVCGNTAAMVGEQNKSWLSKHFQVVGDRTVHHGAFPCGPSSSSTVAAVKPAPTGGSCC
;
A
#
# COMPACT_ATOMS: atom_id res chain seq x y z
N MET A 1 -10.91 19.81 15.24
CA MET A 1 -10.99 18.32 15.15
C MET A 1 -12.35 17.90 15.69
N ARG A 2 -12.98 16.89 15.10
CA ARG A 2 -14.26 16.32 15.53
C ARG A 2 -14.07 14.84 15.79
N TYR A 3 -14.49 14.38 16.96
CA TYR A 3 -14.48 12.97 17.32
C TYR A 3 -15.87 12.38 17.16
N VAL A 4 -15.95 11.15 16.67
CA VAL A 4 -17.20 10.42 16.47
C VAL A 4 -17.00 9.02 17.04
N ASN A 5 -17.92 8.58 17.89
CA ASN A 5 -17.94 7.21 18.39
C ASN A 5 -18.67 6.32 17.37
N GLY A 6 -18.10 5.17 17.05
CA GLY A 6 -18.67 4.21 16.11
C GLY A 6 -17.71 3.08 15.77
N HIS A 7 -18.19 2.16 14.95
CA HIS A 7 -17.42 1.03 14.41
C HIS A 7 -16.90 1.39 13.02
N ILE A 8 -15.64 1.05 12.71
CA ILE A 8 -14.98 1.41 11.45
C ILE A 8 -15.60 0.71 10.23
N GLU A 9 -16.33 -0.38 10.46
CA GLU A 9 -17.15 -1.11 9.49
C GLU A 9 -18.45 -0.37 9.12
N PHE A 10 -18.82 0.66 9.88
CA PHE A 10 -20.12 1.34 9.77
C PHE A 10 -19.97 2.87 9.87
N LEU A 11 -19.12 3.44 9.01
CA LEU A 11 -18.92 4.89 8.96
C LEU A 11 -20.21 5.62 8.53
N ASP A 12 -21.06 4.95 7.76
CA ASP A 12 -22.43 5.35 7.43
C ASP A 12 -23.28 5.63 8.68
N LYS A 13 -23.28 4.71 9.66
CA LYS A 13 -23.98 4.87 10.94
C LYS A 13 -23.36 5.94 11.82
N ALA A 14 -22.05 6.17 11.67
CA ALA A 14 -21.35 7.28 12.30
C ALA A 14 -21.63 8.64 11.63
N GLY A 15 -22.41 8.67 10.54
CA GLY A 15 -22.82 9.87 9.82
C GLY A 15 -21.76 10.43 8.87
N ILE A 16 -20.78 9.62 8.48
CA ILE A 16 -19.75 10.00 7.50
C ILE A 16 -20.32 9.78 6.08
N LYS A 17 -20.41 10.87 5.33
CA LYS A 17 -21.02 10.90 4.00
C LYS A 17 -20.09 10.33 2.93
N ASP A 18 -20.68 9.89 1.83
CA ASP A 18 -19.96 9.50 0.63
C ASP A 18 -19.08 10.66 0.13
N ASN A 19 -17.92 10.34 -0.42
CA ASN A 19 -17.02 11.30 -1.05
C ASN A 19 -16.74 12.57 -0.22
N SER A 20 -16.62 12.43 1.10
CA SER A 20 -16.54 13.55 2.05
C SER A 20 -15.16 13.76 2.67
N VAL A 21 -14.22 12.84 2.46
CA VAL A 21 -12.86 12.94 3.01
C VAL A 21 -11.79 12.76 1.94
N ASP A 22 -10.71 13.53 2.01
CA ASP A 22 -9.60 13.45 1.05
C ASP A 22 -8.60 12.35 1.41
N ILE A 23 -8.35 12.16 2.72
CA ILE A 23 -7.34 11.23 3.23
C ILE A 23 -7.92 10.43 4.38
N ILE A 24 -7.73 9.12 4.34
CA ILE A 24 -7.95 8.21 5.47
C ILE A 24 -6.60 7.71 5.96
N ILE A 25 -6.37 7.77 7.27
CA ILE A 25 -5.20 7.19 7.90
C ILE A 25 -5.60 6.14 8.94
N SER A 26 -4.77 5.12 9.09
CA SER A 26 -4.96 4.06 10.08
C SER A 26 -3.63 3.40 10.42
N ASN A 27 -3.51 2.87 11.64
CA ASN A 27 -2.35 2.11 12.08
C ASN A 27 -2.80 0.91 12.93
N CYS A 28 -2.55 -0.31 12.45
CA CYS A 28 -2.76 -1.59 13.14
C CYS A 28 -4.20 -1.89 13.63
N VAL A 29 -5.24 -1.25 13.08
CA VAL A 29 -6.64 -1.51 13.52
C VAL A 29 -7.46 -2.35 12.52
N VAL A 30 -7.09 -2.40 11.24
CA VAL A 30 -7.92 -3.08 10.22
C VAL A 30 -7.86 -4.60 10.45
N ASN A 31 -6.72 -5.12 10.90
CA ASN A 31 -6.58 -6.53 11.24
C ASN A 31 -7.48 -7.02 12.37
N LEU A 32 -7.84 -6.14 13.31
CA LEU A 32 -8.75 -6.44 14.41
C LEU A 32 -10.21 -6.45 13.98
N SER A 33 -10.51 -5.95 12.78
CA SER A 33 -11.87 -5.96 12.25
C SER A 33 -12.33 -7.39 11.93
N PRO A 34 -13.56 -7.77 12.34
CA PRO A 34 -14.19 -9.01 11.92
C PRO A 34 -14.63 -8.98 10.44
N ASP A 35 -14.78 -7.80 9.83
CA ASP A 35 -15.22 -7.62 8.45
C ASP A 35 -14.33 -6.60 7.70
N LYS A 36 -13.13 -7.07 7.35
CA LYS A 36 -12.10 -6.27 6.67
C LYS A 36 -12.56 -5.76 5.31
N GLN A 37 -13.35 -6.55 4.59
CA GLN A 37 -13.90 -6.15 3.29
C GLN A 37 -14.85 -4.97 3.45
N ARG A 38 -15.70 -4.97 4.49
CA ARG A 38 -16.58 -3.85 4.79
C ARG A 38 -15.82 -2.61 5.23
N VAL A 39 -14.77 -2.73 6.05
CA VAL A 39 -13.91 -1.58 6.40
C VAL A 39 -13.34 -0.92 5.14
N LEU A 40 -12.76 -1.71 4.24
CA LEU A 40 -12.21 -1.19 2.99
C LEU A 40 -13.32 -0.60 2.09
N SER A 41 -14.50 -1.21 2.07
CA SER A 41 -15.65 -0.70 1.31
C SER A 41 -16.15 0.65 1.83
N GLU A 42 -16.26 0.80 3.14
CA GLU A 42 -16.61 2.07 3.78
C GLU A 42 -15.54 3.13 3.55
N ALA A 43 -14.27 2.76 3.65
CA ALA A 43 -13.15 3.65 3.33
C ALA A 43 -13.24 4.15 1.87
N TYR A 44 -13.50 3.25 0.92
CA TYR A 44 -13.70 3.62 -0.48
C TYR A 44 -14.91 4.53 -0.67
N ARG A 45 -16.05 4.24 -0.02
CA ARG A 45 -17.28 5.05 -0.12
C ARG A 45 -17.05 6.47 0.36
N VAL A 46 -16.44 6.65 1.53
CA VAL A 46 -16.28 7.98 2.13
C VAL A 46 -15.17 8.80 1.49
N LEU A 47 -14.15 8.18 0.90
CA LEU A 47 -13.10 8.90 0.16
C LEU A 47 -13.68 9.68 -1.01
N ALA A 48 -13.30 10.94 -1.16
CA ALA A 48 -13.56 11.71 -2.37
C ALA A 48 -12.78 11.13 -3.57
N PRO A 49 -13.27 11.26 -4.82
CA PRO A 49 -12.46 10.96 -5.99
C PRO A 49 -11.16 11.76 -5.96
N GLY A 50 -10.03 11.08 -6.15
CA GLY A 50 -8.70 11.67 -6.02
C GLY A 50 -8.07 11.59 -4.64
N GLY A 51 -8.85 11.18 -3.64
CA GLY A 51 -8.37 10.89 -2.29
C GLY A 51 -7.63 9.56 -2.19
N GLU A 52 -7.02 9.33 -1.03
CA GLU A 52 -6.32 8.08 -0.73
C GLU A 52 -6.52 7.59 0.70
N MET A 53 -6.43 6.29 0.89
CA MET A 53 -6.22 5.67 2.19
C MET A 53 -4.73 5.34 2.33
N TYR A 54 -4.08 5.92 3.33
CA TYR A 54 -2.67 5.72 3.65
C TYR A 54 -2.58 5.08 5.04
N PHE A 55 -2.21 3.80 5.12
CA PHE A 55 -2.27 3.08 6.40
C PHE A 55 -1.20 2.01 6.54
N SER A 56 -0.87 1.69 7.79
CA SER A 56 0.07 0.63 8.13
C SER A 56 -0.64 -0.47 8.91
N ASP A 57 -0.37 -1.73 8.57
CA ASP A 57 -0.91 -2.89 9.29
C ASP A 57 0.04 -4.10 9.20
N VAL A 58 -0.30 -5.18 9.90
CA VAL A 58 0.46 -6.44 9.88
C VAL A 58 -0.04 -7.35 8.76
N TYR A 59 0.86 -7.97 8.02
CA TYR A 59 0.51 -8.89 6.95
C TYR A 59 1.36 -10.15 7.03
N SER A 60 0.88 -11.22 6.41
CA SER A 60 1.60 -12.47 6.29
C SER A 60 1.99 -12.77 4.84
N ASP A 61 3.07 -13.53 4.66
CA ASP A 61 3.45 -14.08 3.35
C ASP A 61 2.54 -15.22 2.88
N ARG A 62 1.71 -15.77 3.78
CA ARG A 62 0.82 -16.90 3.52
C ARG A 62 -0.42 -16.87 4.41
N ARG A 63 -1.46 -17.62 4.04
CA ARG A 63 -2.65 -17.78 4.87
C ARG A 63 -2.30 -18.51 6.17
N MET A 64 -2.75 -17.94 7.29
CA MET A 64 -2.50 -18.48 8.62
C MET A 64 -3.33 -19.76 8.88
N PRO A 65 -2.79 -20.78 9.58
CA PRO A 65 -3.59 -21.91 10.05
C PRO A 65 -4.65 -21.45 11.06
N LYS A 66 -5.77 -22.18 11.15
CA LYS A 66 -6.90 -21.84 12.05
C LYS A 66 -6.46 -21.69 13.50
N GLU A 67 -5.60 -22.58 13.97
CA GLU A 67 -5.04 -22.56 15.33
C GLU A 67 -4.37 -21.20 15.65
N ALA A 68 -3.60 -20.64 14.70
CA ALA A 68 -2.97 -19.34 14.88
C ALA A 68 -3.98 -18.17 14.81
N GLN A 69 -5.06 -18.31 14.03
CA GLN A 69 -6.12 -17.30 13.93
C GLN A 69 -6.95 -17.20 15.22
N GLU A 70 -7.09 -18.32 15.94
CA GLU A 70 -7.88 -18.43 17.18
C GLU A 70 -7.04 -18.24 18.45
N HIS A 71 -5.72 -18.06 18.32
CA HIS A 71 -4.80 -17.97 19.45
C HIS A 71 -4.85 -16.59 20.13
N GLU A 72 -5.25 -16.54 21.40
CA GLU A 72 -5.50 -15.29 22.14
C GLU A 72 -4.29 -14.33 22.20
N VAL A 73 -3.08 -14.86 22.43
CA VAL A 73 -1.86 -14.03 22.47
C VAL A 73 -1.56 -13.40 21.10
N LEU A 74 -1.63 -14.18 20.02
CA LEU A 74 -1.43 -13.68 18.66
C LEU A 74 -2.52 -12.68 18.26
N TRP A 75 -3.73 -12.80 18.82
CA TRP A 75 -4.80 -11.83 18.62
C TRP A 75 -4.46 -10.49 19.27
N GLY A 76 -3.97 -10.49 20.50
CA GLY A 76 -3.50 -9.29 21.21
C GLY A 76 -2.35 -8.58 20.49
N GLU A 77 -1.49 -9.34 19.80
CA GLU A 77 -0.36 -8.82 19.00
C GLU A 77 -0.76 -8.40 17.57
N CYS A 78 -2.05 -8.42 17.22
CA CYS A 78 -2.57 -8.16 15.85
C CYS A 78 -2.04 -9.14 14.78
N ILE A 79 -1.47 -10.28 15.19
CA ILE A 79 -0.88 -11.30 14.31
C ILE A 79 -1.94 -12.29 13.81
N SER A 80 -2.87 -12.71 14.67
CA SER A 80 -3.92 -13.68 14.29
C SER A 80 -4.79 -13.20 13.13
N GLY A 81 -5.05 -11.90 13.07
CA GLY A 81 -5.85 -11.25 12.04
C GLY A 81 -5.06 -10.86 10.78
N ALA A 82 -3.75 -11.11 10.74
CA ALA A 82 -2.88 -10.72 9.65
C ALA A 82 -3.31 -11.42 8.35
N LEU A 83 -3.70 -10.62 7.36
CA LEU A 83 -4.06 -11.14 6.06
C LEU A 83 -2.82 -11.52 5.26
N TYR A 84 -2.95 -12.60 4.50
CA TYR A 84 -2.03 -12.85 3.39
C TYR A 84 -2.08 -11.64 2.43
N THR A 85 -0.92 -11.09 2.09
CA THR A 85 -0.81 -9.92 1.20
C THR A 85 -1.56 -10.09 -0.13
N GLY A 86 -1.59 -11.30 -0.69
CA GLY A 86 -2.36 -11.59 -1.91
C GLY A 86 -3.87 -11.51 -1.71
N ASP A 87 -4.39 -12.00 -0.58
CA ASP A 87 -5.82 -11.90 -0.25
C ASP A 87 -6.21 -10.45 0.03
N PHE A 88 -5.37 -9.70 0.74
CA PHE A 88 -5.57 -8.26 0.95
C PHE A 88 -5.68 -7.49 -0.37
N LYS A 89 -4.74 -7.71 -1.31
CA LYS A 89 -4.77 -7.07 -2.63
C LYS A 89 -6.02 -7.48 -3.43
N ALA A 90 -6.47 -8.73 -3.30
CA ALA A 90 -7.69 -9.20 -3.93
C ALA A 90 -8.93 -8.47 -3.39
N ILE A 91 -9.07 -8.34 -2.07
CA ILE A 91 -10.18 -7.61 -1.43
C ILE A 91 -10.16 -6.14 -1.86
N CYS A 92 -8.99 -5.48 -1.87
CA CYS A 92 -8.86 -4.10 -2.33
C CYS A 92 -9.43 -3.92 -3.75
N ARG A 93 -9.06 -4.81 -4.67
CA ARG A 93 -9.53 -4.76 -6.05
C ARG A 93 -11.03 -5.00 -6.16
N GLN A 94 -11.58 -5.94 -5.38
CA GLN A 94 -13.03 -6.19 -5.34
C GLN A 94 -13.81 -4.97 -4.87
N VAL A 95 -13.26 -4.22 -3.91
CA VAL A 95 -13.88 -3.00 -3.37
C VAL A 95 -13.78 -1.82 -4.35
N GLY A 96 -12.73 -1.77 -5.17
CA GLY A 96 -12.50 -0.71 -6.16
C GLY A 96 -11.14 -0.01 -6.03
N PHE A 97 -10.33 -0.35 -5.02
CA PHE A 97 -8.93 0.04 -4.96
C PHE A 97 -8.10 -0.86 -5.89
N ALA A 98 -8.08 -0.50 -7.17
CA ALA A 98 -7.55 -1.35 -8.24
C ALA A 98 -6.03 -1.62 -8.16
N ASP A 99 -5.25 -0.65 -7.63
CA ASP A 99 -3.80 -0.72 -7.58
C ASP A 99 -3.24 -0.33 -6.19
N PRO A 100 -3.24 -1.26 -5.20
CA PRO A 100 -2.61 -1.04 -3.90
C PRO A 100 -1.08 -0.88 -4.01
N ARG A 101 -0.55 0.27 -3.57
CA ARG A 101 0.89 0.58 -3.61
C ARG A 101 1.56 0.40 -2.24
N GLN A 102 2.69 -0.29 -2.22
CA GLN A 102 3.49 -0.51 -1.01
C GLN A 102 4.48 0.64 -0.82
N MET A 103 4.39 1.35 0.30
CA MET A 103 5.34 2.40 0.66
C MET A 103 6.58 1.87 1.36
N SER A 104 6.37 0.95 2.31
CA SER A 104 7.42 0.41 3.14
C SER A 104 7.01 -0.97 3.65
N ILE A 105 8.02 -1.78 3.93
CA ILE A 105 7.88 -3.13 4.47
C ILE A 105 8.97 -3.36 5.51
N ASN A 106 8.58 -3.81 6.70
CA ASN A 106 9.50 -4.21 7.76
C ASN A 106 9.10 -5.60 8.26
N GLU A 107 10.03 -6.53 8.34
CA GLU A 107 9.77 -7.87 8.86
C GLU A 107 9.57 -7.84 10.37
N ILE A 108 8.55 -8.56 10.84
CA ILE A 108 8.22 -8.75 12.25
C ILE A 108 8.65 -10.16 12.64
N THR A 109 9.58 -10.25 13.59
CA THR A 109 10.08 -11.52 14.09
C THR A 109 9.35 -11.89 15.37
N ILE A 110 8.58 -12.97 15.34
CA ILE A 110 8.09 -13.63 16.55
C ILE A 110 9.29 -14.25 17.25
N GLN A 111 9.55 -13.91 18.51
CA GLN A 111 10.70 -14.44 19.26
C GLN A 111 10.31 -15.66 20.11
N ASP A 112 9.08 -15.67 20.60
CA ASP A 112 8.52 -16.74 21.43
C ASP A 112 8.50 -18.09 20.69
N PRO A 113 9.16 -19.14 21.21
CA PRO A 113 9.20 -20.46 20.57
C PRO A 113 7.84 -21.13 20.42
N ASP A 114 6.94 -20.96 21.39
CA ASP A 114 5.62 -21.59 21.39
C ASP A 114 4.74 -20.93 20.32
N LEU A 115 4.79 -19.61 20.23
CA LEU A 115 4.11 -18.87 19.17
C LEU A 115 4.68 -19.19 17.78
N LYS A 116 6.00 -19.35 17.65
CA LYS A 116 6.61 -19.80 16.39
C LYS A 116 6.07 -21.15 15.95
N GLN A 117 5.90 -22.09 16.87
CA GLN A 117 5.35 -23.41 16.56
C GLN A 117 3.93 -23.29 16.01
N VAL A 118 3.10 -22.44 16.61
CA VAL A 118 1.72 -22.18 16.17
C VAL A 118 1.68 -21.49 14.79
N THR A 119 2.58 -20.54 14.53
CA THR A 119 2.63 -19.83 13.24
C THR A 119 3.35 -20.59 12.13
N GLY A 120 4.09 -21.65 12.49
CA GLY A 120 4.90 -22.44 11.56
C GLY A 120 5.91 -21.58 10.80
N ASN A 121 5.94 -21.73 9.47
CA ASN A 121 6.85 -21.01 8.58
C ASN A 121 6.29 -19.66 8.08
N ALA A 122 5.21 -19.16 8.66
CA ALA A 122 4.65 -17.87 8.29
C ALA A 122 5.62 -16.74 8.64
N ARG A 123 5.83 -15.82 7.70
CA ARG A 123 6.59 -14.58 7.92
C ARG A 123 5.62 -13.43 8.00
N PHE A 124 5.89 -12.51 8.92
CA PHE A 124 5.03 -11.36 9.19
C PHE A 124 5.73 -10.06 8.85
N PHE A 125 4.95 -9.08 8.41
CA PHE A 125 5.47 -7.81 7.96
C PHE A 125 4.57 -6.68 8.43
N SER A 126 5.17 -5.61 8.95
CA SER A 126 4.51 -4.31 9.02
C SER A 126 4.64 -3.65 7.65
N ILE A 127 3.51 -3.50 6.95
CA ILE A 127 3.48 -2.90 5.61
C ILE A 127 2.65 -1.63 5.64
N THR A 128 3.18 -0.58 5.05
CA THR A 128 2.43 0.64 4.78
C THR A 128 1.92 0.62 3.34
N TYR A 129 0.60 0.70 3.17
CA TYR A 129 -0.06 0.76 1.87
C TYR A 129 -0.65 2.14 1.59
N ARG A 130 -0.71 2.46 0.30
CA ARG A 130 -1.46 3.58 -0.28
C ARG A 130 -2.50 3.06 -1.24
N LEU A 131 -3.75 3.42 -1.03
CA LEU A 131 -4.88 3.02 -1.85
C LEU A 131 -5.56 4.28 -2.39
N PHE A 132 -5.28 4.61 -3.66
CA PHE A 132 -5.91 5.75 -4.32
C PHE A 132 -7.33 5.41 -4.80
N LYS A 133 -8.26 6.35 -4.63
CA LYS A 133 -9.59 6.29 -5.24
C LYS A 133 -9.61 7.09 -6.55
N LEU A 134 -9.36 6.40 -7.66
CA LEU A 134 -9.34 7.00 -9.00
C LEU A 134 -10.23 6.18 -9.95
N PRO A 135 -11.57 6.27 -9.80
CA PRO A 135 -12.51 5.45 -10.54
C PRO A 135 -12.39 5.67 -12.05
N GLY A 136 -12.26 4.57 -12.80
CA GLY A 136 -12.15 4.59 -14.26
C GLY A 136 -10.77 4.94 -14.81
N LEU A 137 -9.76 5.20 -13.96
CA LEU A 137 -8.39 5.49 -14.40
C LEU A 137 -7.37 4.41 -14.03
N LEU A 138 -7.63 3.64 -12.98
CA LEU A 138 -6.71 2.58 -12.57
C LEU A 138 -7.09 1.26 -13.20
N GLU A 139 -6.09 0.59 -13.77
CA GLU A 139 -6.18 -0.72 -14.40
C GLU A 139 -5.59 -1.79 -13.47
N PRO A 140 -5.96 -3.07 -13.61
CA PRO A 140 -5.42 -4.15 -12.78
C PRO A 140 -3.92 -4.39 -12.94
N ALA A 141 -3.35 -3.95 -14.06
CA ALA A 141 -1.95 -4.11 -14.44
C ALA A 141 -1.32 -2.76 -14.78
N CYS A 142 0.01 -2.74 -14.84
CA CYS A 142 0.76 -1.56 -15.27
C CYS A 142 0.86 -1.54 -16.79
N GLU A 143 0.09 -0.67 -17.42
CA GLU A 143 0.07 -0.51 -18.87
C GLU A 143 0.87 0.72 -19.32
N ASP A 144 1.50 0.63 -20.48
CA ASP A 144 2.31 1.67 -21.09
C ASP A 144 1.50 2.47 -22.12
N TYR A 145 1.42 3.77 -21.89
CA TYR A 145 0.80 4.74 -22.80
C TYR A 145 1.81 5.82 -23.24
N GLY A 146 3.12 5.60 -23.03
CA GLY A 146 4.18 6.54 -23.39
C GLY A 146 4.20 7.80 -22.52
N GLN A 147 3.55 7.77 -21.35
CA GLN A 147 3.45 8.91 -20.45
C GLN A 147 4.73 9.08 -19.63
N TYR A 148 5.03 10.33 -19.28
CA TYR A 148 6.04 10.64 -18.27
C TYR A 148 5.52 11.68 -17.28
N ALA A 149 6.06 11.65 -16.07
CA ALA A 149 5.74 12.60 -15.02
C ALA A 149 6.99 13.37 -14.59
N ILE A 150 6.81 14.65 -14.27
CA ILE A 150 7.82 15.54 -13.70
C ILE A 150 7.32 16.04 -12.35
N TYR A 151 8.07 15.76 -11.29
CA TYR A 151 7.80 16.34 -9.99
C TYR A 151 8.30 17.79 -9.93
N LYS A 152 7.45 18.70 -9.44
CA LYS A 152 7.75 20.14 -9.41
C LYS A 152 8.53 20.58 -8.17
N GLY A 153 8.78 19.72 -7.18
CA GLY A 153 9.49 20.09 -5.94
C GLY A 153 8.69 20.99 -5.01
N THR A 154 7.36 21.01 -5.13
CA THR A 154 6.49 21.99 -4.44
C THR A 154 5.87 21.47 -3.15
N ILE A 155 6.12 20.21 -2.76
CA ILE A 155 5.68 19.68 -1.47
C ILE A 155 6.70 20.09 -0.40
N SER A 156 6.20 20.73 0.67
CA SER A 156 7.04 21.18 1.79
C SER A 156 7.76 19.99 2.44
N GLY A 157 9.07 20.12 2.62
CA GLY A 157 9.93 19.06 3.18
C GLY A 157 10.34 17.99 2.16
N GLN A 158 9.85 18.06 0.92
CA GLN A 158 10.15 17.12 -0.16
C GLN A 158 10.58 17.88 -1.42
N GLN A 159 11.40 18.93 -1.29
CA GLN A 159 11.74 19.82 -2.41
C GLN A 159 12.65 19.15 -3.44
N HIS A 160 13.39 18.11 -3.08
CA HIS A 160 14.39 17.48 -3.95
C HIS A 160 13.89 16.20 -4.63
N ALA A 161 13.06 15.43 -3.93
CA ALA A 161 12.45 14.23 -4.46
C ALA A 161 11.13 13.93 -3.75
N TYR A 162 10.26 13.19 -4.42
CA TYR A 162 9.02 12.64 -3.86
C TYR A 162 8.98 11.12 -4.07
N GLU A 163 8.77 10.37 -3.00
CA GLU A 163 8.58 8.92 -3.03
C GLU A 163 7.07 8.63 -3.07
N LEU A 164 6.59 8.12 -4.21
CA LEU A 164 5.19 7.73 -4.35
C LEU A 164 4.92 6.40 -3.67
N ASP A 165 5.88 5.47 -3.79
CA ASP A 165 5.91 4.10 -3.27
C ASP A 165 7.34 3.55 -3.34
N ASP A 166 7.54 2.29 -2.94
CA ASP A 166 8.87 1.64 -2.88
C ASP A 166 9.52 1.40 -4.26
N GLY A 167 8.79 1.61 -5.36
CA GLY A 167 9.28 1.49 -6.73
C GLY A 167 9.42 2.81 -7.48
N HIS A 168 8.92 3.92 -6.94
CA HIS A 168 8.82 5.20 -7.66
C HIS A 168 9.33 6.38 -6.85
N THR A 169 10.53 6.86 -7.20
CA THR A 169 11.10 8.11 -6.69
C THR A 169 11.21 9.13 -7.82
N PHE A 170 10.55 10.28 -7.64
CA PHE A 170 10.57 11.38 -8.61
C PHE A 170 11.51 12.47 -8.14
N VAL A 171 12.61 12.69 -8.85
CA VAL A 171 13.53 13.80 -8.59
C VAL A 171 12.96 15.08 -9.20
N THR A 172 13.02 16.18 -8.44
CA THR A 172 12.49 17.48 -8.86
C THR A 172 13.06 17.92 -10.22
N GLY A 173 12.15 18.26 -11.14
CA GLY A 173 12.50 18.73 -12.49
C GLY A 173 12.98 17.63 -13.45
N LYS A 174 13.17 16.38 -12.98
CA LYS A 174 13.60 15.26 -13.82
C LYS A 174 12.37 14.49 -14.34
N PRO A 175 12.18 14.38 -15.67
CA PRO A 175 11.17 13.51 -16.24
C PRO A 175 11.43 12.04 -15.90
N ALA A 176 10.37 11.30 -15.57
CA ALA A 176 10.39 9.85 -15.39
C ALA A 176 9.25 9.21 -16.18
N LEU A 177 9.57 8.19 -17.00
CA LEU A 177 8.55 7.37 -17.64
C LEU A 177 7.71 6.65 -16.58
N VAL A 178 6.42 6.56 -16.81
CA VAL A 178 5.47 5.97 -15.87
C VAL A 178 4.41 5.16 -16.61
N CYS A 179 3.91 4.10 -15.95
CA CYS A 179 2.71 3.42 -16.42
C CYS A 179 1.47 4.32 -16.24
N GLY A 180 0.37 3.96 -16.90
CA GLY A 180 -0.90 4.68 -16.81
C GLY A 180 -1.39 4.85 -15.36
N ASN A 181 -1.31 3.79 -14.54
CA ASN A 181 -1.70 3.87 -13.13
C ASN A 181 -0.88 4.90 -12.34
N THR A 182 0.45 4.88 -12.49
CA THR A 182 1.32 5.85 -11.82
C THR A 182 1.04 7.27 -12.33
N ALA A 183 0.82 7.47 -13.63
CA ALA A 183 0.40 8.75 -14.19
C ALA A 183 -0.90 9.25 -13.53
N ALA A 184 -1.91 8.39 -13.40
CA ALA A 184 -3.18 8.71 -12.74
C ALA A 184 -3.01 9.09 -11.26
N MET A 185 -2.16 8.36 -10.53
CA MET A 185 -1.89 8.64 -9.11
C MET A 185 -1.21 9.99 -8.91
N VAL A 186 -0.26 10.38 -9.77
CA VAL A 186 0.51 11.62 -9.55
C VAL A 186 -0.12 12.87 -10.18
N GLY A 187 -0.92 12.74 -11.25
CA GLY A 187 -1.55 13.94 -11.79
C GLY A 187 -2.32 13.86 -13.11
N GLU A 188 -2.55 12.66 -13.67
CA GLU A 188 -3.34 12.55 -14.91
C GLU A 188 -4.73 13.18 -14.72
N GLN A 189 -5.12 14.03 -15.68
CA GLN A 189 -6.42 14.70 -15.71
C GLN A 189 -6.75 15.53 -14.45
N ASN A 190 -5.74 15.94 -13.68
CA ASN A 190 -5.90 16.65 -12.41
C ASN A 190 -6.81 15.92 -11.40
N LYS A 191 -6.79 14.58 -11.41
CA LYS A 191 -7.74 13.75 -10.66
C LYS A 191 -7.29 13.39 -9.25
N SER A 192 -6.00 13.36 -8.95
CA SER A 192 -5.50 13.10 -7.59
C SER A 192 -5.09 14.39 -6.88
N TRP A 193 -5.00 14.34 -5.55
CA TRP A 193 -4.51 15.48 -4.77
C TRP A 193 -3.05 15.87 -5.10
N LEU A 194 -2.25 14.95 -5.66
CA LEU A 194 -0.86 15.17 -6.08
C LEU A 194 -0.74 16.02 -7.36
N SER A 195 -1.82 16.13 -8.15
CA SER A 195 -1.79 16.75 -9.48
C SER A 195 -1.18 18.15 -9.53
N LYS A 196 -1.38 18.97 -8.48
CA LYS A 196 -0.80 20.32 -8.41
C LYS A 196 0.74 20.30 -8.36
N HIS A 197 1.31 19.21 -7.84
CA HIS A 197 2.75 19.02 -7.62
C HIS A 197 3.46 18.31 -8.76
N PHE A 198 2.74 17.79 -9.74
CA PHE A 198 3.29 17.08 -10.88
C PHE A 198 2.87 17.71 -12.21
N GLN A 199 3.69 17.50 -13.22
CA GLN A 199 3.31 17.67 -14.62
C GLN A 199 3.34 16.27 -15.26
N VAL A 200 2.19 15.80 -15.73
CA VAL A 200 2.10 14.58 -16.52
C VAL A 200 2.01 14.98 -17.99
N VAL A 201 2.82 14.37 -18.85
CA VAL A 201 2.84 14.60 -20.29
C VAL A 201 2.53 13.30 -21.02
N GLY A 202 1.76 13.42 -22.11
CA GLY A 202 1.15 12.29 -22.82
C GLY A 202 -0.29 12.05 -22.37
N ASP A 203 -0.97 11.15 -23.06
CA ASP A 203 -2.34 10.73 -22.78
C ASP A 203 -2.48 9.21 -23.02
N ARG A 204 -3.70 8.68 -22.95
CA ARG A 204 -3.98 7.25 -23.14
C ARG A 204 -4.50 6.91 -24.54
N THR A 205 -4.23 7.74 -25.55
CA THR A 205 -4.77 7.52 -26.90
C THR A 205 -4.10 6.35 -27.64
N VAL A 206 -2.86 6.02 -27.30
CA VAL A 206 -2.10 4.90 -27.87
C VAL A 206 -1.58 4.01 -26.75
N HIS A 207 -1.92 2.73 -26.81
CA HIS A 207 -1.41 1.70 -25.89
C HIS A 207 -0.18 1.03 -26.50
N HIS A 208 0.90 0.94 -25.73
CA HIS A 208 2.19 0.38 -26.14
C HIS A 208 2.44 -1.02 -25.55
N GLY A 209 1.47 -1.59 -24.83
CA GLY A 209 1.60 -2.87 -24.14
C GLY A 209 1.87 -2.71 -22.65
N ALA A 210 2.41 -3.75 -22.02
CA ALA A 210 2.70 -3.74 -20.59
C ALA A 210 3.92 -2.86 -20.27
N PHE A 211 3.79 -2.01 -19.24
CA PHE A 211 4.89 -1.22 -18.71
C PHE A 211 5.72 -2.08 -17.73
N PRO A 212 7.07 -2.04 -17.79
CA PRO A 212 7.92 -2.80 -16.87
C PRO A 212 7.96 -2.16 -15.47
N CYS A 213 6.85 -2.16 -14.75
CA CYS A 213 6.75 -1.69 -13.37
C CYS A 213 7.20 -2.78 -12.38
N GLY A 214 7.97 -2.36 -11.37
CA GLY A 214 8.46 -3.20 -10.28
C GLY A 214 9.90 -2.83 -9.92
N PRO A 215 10.43 -3.33 -8.79
CA PRO A 215 11.85 -3.22 -8.54
C PRO A 215 12.58 -3.82 -9.75
N SER A 216 13.52 -3.06 -10.32
CA SER A 216 14.43 -3.60 -11.33
C SER A 216 14.92 -4.96 -10.83
N SER A 217 15.08 -5.92 -11.75
CA SER A 217 15.53 -7.29 -11.51
C SER A 217 16.93 -7.44 -10.89
N SER A 218 17.38 -6.44 -10.11
CA SER A 218 18.62 -6.36 -9.35
C SER A 218 18.44 -6.56 -7.84
N SER A 219 17.24 -6.84 -7.33
CA SER A 219 17.00 -7.14 -5.90
C SER A 219 16.27 -8.47 -5.65
N THR A 220 16.61 -9.51 -6.40
CA THR A 220 16.51 -10.87 -5.84
C THR A 220 17.46 -10.95 -4.65
N VAL A 221 16.88 -11.18 -3.48
CA VAL A 221 17.52 -11.58 -2.22
C VAL A 221 18.90 -12.17 -2.46
N ALA A 222 19.94 -11.37 -2.22
CA ALA A 222 21.29 -11.90 -2.16
C ALA A 222 21.29 -12.94 -1.04
N ALA A 223 21.50 -14.19 -1.41
CA ALA A 223 21.73 -15.27 -0.47
C ALA A 223 22.80 -14.82 0.53
N VAL A 224 22.43 -14.76 1.81
CA VAL A 224 23.36 -14.53 2.91
C VAL A 224 24.40 -15.65 2.85
N LYS A 225 25.61 -15.32 2.37
CA LYS A 225 26.75 -16.22 2.49
C LYS A 225 27.04 -16.37 3.99
N PRO A 226 27.21 -17.61 4.51
CA PRO A 226 27.64 -17.78 5.89
C PRO A 226 29.01 -17.13 6.07
N ALA A 227 29.17 -16.43 7.20
CA ALA A 227 30.42 -15.77 7.57
C ALA A 227 31.57 -16.79 7.61
N PRO A 228 32.76 -16.44 7.07
CA PRO A 228 33.93 -17.28 7.25
C PRO A 228 34.33 -17.27 8.73
N THR A 229 34.35 -18.45 9.32
CA THR A 229 34.98 -18.71 10.61
C THR A 229 36.49 -18.55 10.46
N GLY A 230 37.08 -17.57 11.15
CA GLY A 230 38.50 -17.60 11.53
C GLY A 230 39.27 -16.32 11.25
N GLY A 231 39.91 -15.78 12.30
CA GLY A 231 41.22 -15.13 12.15
C GLY A 231 41.39 -13.76 12.81
N SER A 232 41.78 -13.78 14.10
CA SER A 232 42.62 -12.85 14.86
C SER A 232 42.47 -11.32 14.71
N CYS A 233 42.26 -10.70 15.87
CA CYS A 233 42.67 -9.33 16.15
C CYS A 233 44.19 -9.18 16.00
N CYS A 234 44.63 -8.07 15.42
CA CYS A 234 45.85 -7.31 15.71
C CYS A 234 45.52 -5.84 15.46
#